data_AF-A0A9E3S530-F1
#
_entry.id   AF-A0A9E3S530-F1
#
_cell.length_a   1.000
_cell.length_b   1.000
_cell.length_c   1.000
_cell.angle_alpha   90.00
_cell.angle_beta   90.00
_cell.angle_gamma   90.00
#
_symmetry.space_group_name_H-M   'P 1'
#
loop_
_entity.id
_entity.type
_entity.pdbx_description
1 polymer ?
#
loop_
_entity_poly.entity_id
_entity_poly.type
_entity_poly.pdbx_seq_one_letter_code
_entity_poly.pdbx_strand_id
1 'polypeptide(L)'
;MAEIRAALATHVPEDETLAPDVRQAAVAMALRVGPSGDVEALFMKRCEHPLDPWSGQMAFPGGRRDSTDETLEAVARRETLEEVGLLLPRESCMGRLATLYGGRLTEQNLSVTPFIYETEGKDPLTHNHEVAATVWIPLSHFADTANIREYFFPPDPLRRAFPSFEFGPYTIWGLTHRIIAGFMAIMGTELPVEPFSK
;
A
#
# COMPACT_ATOMS: atom_id res chain seq x y z
N MET A 1 0.99 -5.24 17.62
CA MET A 1 -0.26 -5.73 16.99
C MET A 1 -1.52 -5.34 17.76
N ALA A 2 -1.63 -5.64 19.07
CA ALA A 2 -2.82 -5.26 19.85
C ALA A 2 -3.16 -3.76 19.81
N GLU A 3 -2.15 -2.89 19.88
CA GLU A 3 -2.29 -1.44 19.75
C GLU A 3 -2.84 -1.03 18.38
N ILE A 4 -2.31 -1.60 17.30
CA ILE A 4 -2.78 -1.36 15.92
C ILE A 4 -4.26 -1.74 15.80
N ARG A 5 -4.65 -2.91 16.34
CA ARG A 5 -6.05 -3.36 16.34
C ARG A 5 -6.94 -2.40 17.11
N ALA A 6 -6.51 -1.91 18.27
CA ALA A 6 -7.27 -0.96 19.07
C ALA A 6 -7.44 0.38 18.36
N ALA A 7 -6.37 0.92 17.76
CA ALA A 7 -6.41 2.17 17.00
C ALA A 7 -7.36 2.09 15.80
N LEU A 8 -7.26 1.01 15.00
CA LEU A 8 -8.12 0.77 13.85
C LEU A 8 -9.60 0.55 14.24
N ALA A 9 -9.89 -0.07 15.37
CA ALA A 9 -11.27 -0.30 15.84
C ALA A 9 -12.03 1.01 16.12
N THR A 10 -11.31 2.08 16.46
CA THR A 10 -11.88 3.41 16.71
C THR A 10 -11.73 4.39 15.55
N HIS A 11 -10.97 4.01 14.52
CA HIS A 11 -10.72 4.85 13.36
C HIS A 11 -11.95 4.88 12.44
N VAL A 12 -12.38 6.08 12.08
CA VAL A 12 -13.39 6.31 11.04
C VAL A 12 -12.67 6.86 9.82
N PRO A 13 -12.59 6.10 8.71
CA PRO A 13 -11.92 6.56 7.51
C PRO A 13 -12.60 7.79 6.90
N GLU A 14 -11.82 8.84 6.68
CA GLU A 14 -12.25 10.02 5.93
C GLU A 14 -11.88 9.84 4.46
N ASP A 15 -12.83 9.34 3.67
CA ASP A 15 -12.61 9.09 2.24
C ASP A 15 -12.48 10.40 1.45
N GLU A 16 -11.59 10.43 0.46
CA GLU A 16 -11.52 11.53 -0.49
C GLU A 16 -12.81 11.58 -1.34
N THR A 17 -13.30 12.79 -1.65
CA THR A 17 -14.49 12.96 -2.49
C THR A 17 -14.22 12.41 -3.89
N LEU A 18 -14.87 11.30 -4.24
CA LEU A 18 -14.68 10.65 -5.52
C LEU A 18 -15.50 11.34 -6.63
N ALA A 19 -14.92 11.50 -7.82
CA ALA A 19 -15.68 11.87 -9.01
C ALA A 19 -16.63 10.73 -9.43
N PRO A 20 -17.70 11.03 -10.19
CA PRO A 20 -18.48 10.00 -10.85
C PRO A 20 -17.61 9.14 -11.79
N ASP A 21 -17.95 7.85 -11.90
CA ASP A 21 -17.35 6.86 -12.82
C ASP A 21 -15.86 6.51 -12.60
N VAL A 22 -15.37 6.67 -11.37
CA VAL A 22 -14.01 6.27 -10.99
C VAL A 22 -13.90 4.75 -10.90
N ARG A 23 -12.84 4.20 -11.50
CA ARG A 23 -12.54 2.77 -11.38
C ARG A 23 -12.16 2.49 -9.94
N GLN A 24 -12.66 1.40 -9.37
CA GLN A 24 -12.35 1.03 -7.99
C GLN A 24 -11.29 -0.06 -7.94
N ALA A 25 -10.39 0.04 -6.97
CA ALA A 25 -9.39 -0.96 -6.64
C ALA A 25 -9.26 -1.06 -5.13
N ALA A 26 -8.70 -2.18 -4.67
CA ALA A 26 -8.44 -2.42 -3.26
C ALA A 26 -7.10 -3.11 -3.09
N VAL A 27 -6.43 -2.81 -1.98
CA VAL A 27 -5.13 -3.39 -1.65
C VAL A 27 -5.12 -3.90 -0.22
N ALA A 28 -4.30 -4.91 0.04
CA ALA A 28 -4.09 -5.45 1.37
C ALA A 28 -2.76 -4.96 1.97
N MET A 29 -2.82 -4.24 3.07
CA MET A 29 -1.68 -4.07 3.98
C MET A 29 -1.71 -5.24 4.96
N ALA A 30 -1.03 -6.33 4.59
CA ALA A 30 -0.87 -7.48 5.48
C ALA A 30 0.25 -7.22 6.48
N LEU A 31 -0.08 -7.35 7.77
CA LEU A 31 0.81 -7.10 8.89
C LEU A 31 1.11 -8.40 9.63
N ARG A 32 2.39 -8.65 9.92
CA ARG A 32 2.83 -9.76 10.77
C ARG A 32 3.76 -9.27 11.86
N VAL A 33 3.93 -10.06 12.91
CA VAL A 33 5.07 -9.88 13.83
C VAL A 33 6.27 -10.60 13.20
N GLY A 34 7.30 -9.84 12.83
CA GLY A 34 8.52 -10.33 12.22
C GLY A 34 9.42 -11.07 13.21
N PRO A 35 10.49 -11.73 12.73
CA PRO A 35 11.41 -12.50 13.57
C PRO A 35 12.12 -11.68 14.66
N SER A 36 12.29 -10.38 14.46
CA SER A 36 12.87 -9.45 15.44
C SER A 36 11.88 -8.98 16.52
N GLY A 37 10.59 -9.31 16.39
CA GLY A 37 9.51 -8.82 17.24
C GLY A 37 8.85 -7.53 16.74
N ASP A 38 9.42 -6.87 15.71
CA ASP A 38 8.80 -5.71 15.08
C ASP A 38 7.59 -6.13 14.24
N VAL A 39 6.58 -5.26 14.16
CA VAL A 39 5.50 -5.46 13.19
C VAL A 39 6.00 -5.07 11.81
N GLU A 40 5.81 -5.95 10.83
CA GLU A 40 6.22 -5.75 9.44
C GLU A 40 4.99 -5.67 8.53
N ALA A 41 5.06 -4.84 7.50
CA ALA A 41 4.08 -4.79 6.42
C ALA A 41 4.61 -5.50 5.16
N LEU A 42 3.74 -6.25 4.48
CA LEU A 42 4.05 -6.89 3.20
C LEU A 42 3.97 -5.90 2.04
N PHE A 43 5.02 -5.87 1.23
CA PHE A 43 5.05 -5.19 -0.06
C PHE A 43 5.40 -6.18 -1.18
N MET A 44 5.03 -5.81 -2.38
CA MET A 44 5.47 -6.46 -3.61
C MET A 44 6.14 -5.47 -4.55
N LYS A 45 7.12 -5.96 -5.31
CA LYS A 45 7.66 -5.28 -6.48
C LYS A 45 6.95 -5.81 -7.72
N ARG A 46 6.29 -4.94 -8.46
CA ARG A 46 5.64 -5.30 -9.73
C ARG A 46 6.70 -5.71 -10.76
N CYS A 47 6.39 -6.68 -11.60
CA CYS A 47 7.20 -7.01 -12.77
C CYS A 47 7.31 -5.81 -13.72
N GLU A 48 8.43 -5.75 -14.46
CA GLU A 48 8.59 -4.76 -15.51
C GLU A 48 7.75 -5.13 -16.73
N HIS A 49 6.91 -4.21 -17.20
CA HIS A 49 6.05 -4.42 -18.35
C HIS A 49 5.96 -3.12 -19.15
N PRO A 50 6.36 -3.10 -20.45
CA PRO A 50 6.48 -1.86 -21.23
C PRO A 50 5.17 -1.05 -21.36
N LEU A 51 4.02 -1.71 -21.25
CA LEU A 51 2.71 -1.06 -21.34
C LEU A 51 2.13 -0.63 -19.98
N ASP A 52 2.76 -1.01 -18.87
CA ASP A 52 2.33 -0.62 -17.53
C ASP A 52 3.18 0.56 -17.02
N PRO A 53 2.59 1.76 -16.88
CA PRO A 53 3.31 2.95 -16.39
C PRO A 53 3.80 2.80 -14.94
N TRP A 54 3.27 1.83 -14.18
CA TRP A 54 3.63 1.57 -12.79
C TRP A 54 4.50 0.32 -12.64
N SER A 55 4.96 -0.23 -13.75
CA SER A 55 5.80 -1.42 -13.74
C SER A 55 7.11 -1.18 -12.98
N GLY A 56 7.59 -2.22 -12.30
CA GLY A 56 8.79 -2.14 -11.46
C GLY A 56 8.61 -1.41 -10.12
N GLN A 57 7.46 -0.77 -9.86
CA GLN A 57 7.22 -0.01 -8.63
C GLN A 57 6.80 -0.90 -7.45
N MET A 58 7.04 -0.39 -6.24
CA MET A 58 6.60 -1.01 -4.99
C MET A 58 5.11 -0.73 -4.73
N ALA A 59 4.38 -1.78 -4.40
CA ALA A 59 2.95 -1.73 -4.12
C ALA A 59 2.57 -2.66 -2.96
N PHE A 60 1.39 -2.44 -2.41
CA PHE A 60 0.68 -3.48 -1.67
C PHE A 60 0.04 -4.46 -2.66
N PRO A 61 -0.07 -5.76 -2.32
CA PRO A 61 -0.86 -6.70 -3.10
C PRO A 61 -2.30 -6.22 -3.23
N GLY A 62 -2.89 -6.38 -4.41
CA GLY A 62 -4.20 -5.83 -4.70
C GLY A 62 -4.39 -5.46 -6.16
N GLY A 63 -5.63 -5.13 -6.49
CA GLY A 63 -6.03 -4.99 -7.88
C GLY A 63 -7.35 -4.26 -8.05
N ARG A 64 -7.82 -4.26 -9.30
CA ARG A 64 -9.06 -3.60 -9.68
C ARG A 64 -10.25 -4.47 -9.30
N ARG A 65 -11.36 -3.80 -9.01
CA ARG A 65 -12.63 -4.47 -8.80
C ARG A 65 -13.17 -4.98 -10.14
N ASP A 66 -13.52 -6.26 -10.18
CA ASP A 66 -14.25 -6.88 -11.27
C ASP A 66 -15.75 -6.90 -11.01
N SER A 67 -16.54 -7.10 -12.08
CA SER A 67 -18.01 -7.14 -11.99
C SER A 67 -18.55 -8.25 -11.09
N THR A 68 -17.75 -9.28 -10.82
CA THR A 68 -18.08 -10.43 -9.96
C THR A 68 -17.70 -10.20 -8.50
N ASP A 69 -16.95 -9.15 -8.17
CA ASP A 69 -16.52 -8.89 -6.80
C ASP A 69 -17.63 -8.25 -5.97
N GLU A 70 -18.05 -8.97 -4.93
CA GLU A 70 -19.11 -8.53 -4.01
C GLU A 70 -18.73 -7.25 -3.25
N THR A 71 -17.48 -7.15 -2.79
CA THR A 71 -16.97 -6.03 -1.99
C THR A 71 -15.52 -5.73 -2.32
N LEU A 72 -15.07 -4.50 -2.06
CA LEU A 72 -13.64 -4.11 -2.19
C LEU A 72 -12.73 -4.89 -1.24
N GLU A 73 -13.26 -5.29 -0.08
CA GLU A 73 -12.54 -6.16 0.86
C GLU A 73 -12.26 -7.54 0.23
N ALA A 74 -13.24 -8.11 -0.47
CA ALA A 74 -13.07 -9.35 -1.21
C ALA A 74 -12.04 -9.23 -2.35
N VAL A 75 -12.00 -8.07 -3.04
CA VAL A 75 -10.97 -7.77 -4.06
C VAL A 75 -9.57 -7.86 -3.45
N ALA A 76 -9.31 -7.14 -2.35
CA ALA A 76 -7.99 -7.13 -1.71
C ALA A 76 -7.53 -8.55 -1.34
N ARG A 77 -8.44 -9.38 -0.81
CA ARG A 77 -8.15 -10.77 -0.45
C ARG A 77 -7.88 -11.67 -1.66
N ARG A 78 -8.72 -11.58 -2.70
CA ARG A 78 -8.58 -12.37 -3.94
C ARG A 78 -7.24 -12.08 -4.61
N GLU A 79 -6.98 -10.81 -4.85
CA GLU A 79 -5.74 -10.33 -5.50
C GLU A 79 -4.51 -10.71 -4.69
N THR A 80 -4.53 -10.56 -3.36
CA THR A 80 -3.40 -10.98 -2.51
C THR A 80 -3.11 -12.48 -2.60
N LEU A 81 -4.15 -13.31 -2.72
CA LEU A 81 -3.98 -14.73 -2.92
C LEU A 81 -3.42 -15.04 -4.32
N GLU A 82 -3.90 -14.36 -5.35
CA GLU A 82 -3.50 -14.57 -6.75
C GLU A 82 -2.06 -14.09 -7.01
N GLU A 83 -1.69 -12.92 -6.48
CA GLU A 83 -0.40 -12.26 -6.72
C GLU A 83 0.73 -12.86 -5.87
N VAL A 84 0.49 -13.10 -4.57
CA VAL A 84 1.54 -13.49 -3.60
C VAL A 84 1.21 -14.76 -2.80
N GLY A 85 0.13 -15.45 -3.16
CA GLY A 85 -0.21 -16.75 -2.56
C GLY A 85 -0.57 -16.68 -1.08
N LEU A 86 -0.81 -15.48 -0.54
CA LEU A 86 -1.10 -15.28 0.88
C LEU A 86 -2.61 -15.33 1.09
N LEU A 87 -3.08 -16.35 1.81
CA LEU A 87 -4.47 -16.43 2.22
C LEU A 87 -4.70 -15.45 3.38
N LEU A 88 -5.60 -14.50 3.15
CA LEU A 88 -6.12 -13.61 4.18
C LEU A 88 -7.54 -14.05 4.51
N PRO A 89 -7.83 -14.61 5.70
CA PRO A 89 -9.20 -14.87 6.13
C PRO A 89 -9.96 -13.58 6.40
N ARG A 90 -11.30 -13.59 6.32
CA ARG A 90 -12.11 -12.37 6.51
C ARG A 90 -11.99 -11.83 7.93
N GLU A 91 -11.91 -12.73 8.90
CA GLU A 91 -11.72 -12.46 10.33
C GLU A 91 -10.35 -11.84 10.66
N SER A 92 -9.40 -11.92 9.74
CA SER A 92 -8.08 -11.33 9.93
C SER A 92 -8.04 -9.84 9.53
N CYS A 93 -9.09 -9.34 8.87
CA CYS A 93 -9.27 -7.92 8.58
C CYS A 93 -9.48 -7.13 9.88
N MET A 94 -8.61 -6.15 10.13
CA MET A 94 -8.67 -5.28 11.30
C MET A 94 -9.41 -3.96 11.02
N GLY A 95 -9.64 -3.64 9.75
CA GLY A 95 -10.27 -2.40 9.32
C GLY A 95 -9.75 -1.95 7.95
N ARG A 96 -10.06 -0.70 7.59
CA ARG A 96 -9.60 -0.07 6.36
C ARG A 96 -9.07 1.33 6.64
N LEU A 97 -8.26 1.85 5.73
CA LEU A 97 -7.87 3.26 5.70
C LEU A 97 -8.84 4.06 4.82
N ALA A 98 -8.62 5.37 4.78
CA ALA A 98 -9.25 6.26 3.81
C ALA A 98 -9.03 5.77 2.38
N THR A 99 -10.08 5.85 1.57
CA THR A 99 -10.00 5.64 0.13
C THR A 99 -9.27 6.81 -0.50
N LEU A 100 -8.21 6.51 -1.25
CA LEU A 100 -7.35 7.50 -1.88
C LEU A 100 -7.61 7.56 -3.38
N TYR A 101 -7.57 8.76 -3.94
CA TYR A 101 -7.48 8.95 -5.38
C TYR A 101 -6.08 8.58 -5.89
N GLY A 102 -6.06 7.66 -6.83
CA GLY A 102 -4.90 7.19 -7.55
C GLY A 102 -5.04 7.41 -9.06
N GLY A 103 -3.96 7.16 -9.78
CA GLY A 103 -3.89 7.33 -11.22
C GLY A 103 -2.62 8.05 -11.64
N ARG A 104 -2.52 8.38 -12.93
CA ARG A 104 -1.38 9.13 -13.46
C ARG A 104 -1.47 10.58 -12.99
N LEU A 105 -0.34 11.28 -12.96
CA LEU A 105 -0.29 12.72 -12.67
C LEU A 105 -1.29 13.53 -13.51
N THR A 106 -1.64 13.05 -14.71
CA THR A 106 -2.57 13.70 -15.64
C THR A 106 -3.96 13.06 -15.67
N GLU A 107 -4.17 11.90 -15.07
CA GLU A 107 -5.43 11.13 -15.12
C GLU A 107 -5.64 10.39 -13.82
N GLN A 108 -6.40 11.00 -12.90
CA GLN A 108 -6.80 10.37 -11.65
C GLN A 108 -8.18 9.73 -11.81
N ASN A 109 -8.20 8.51 -12.35
CA ASN A 109 -9.43 7.78 -12.66
C ASN A 109 -9.57 6.46 -11.87
N LEU A 110 -8.82 6.33 -10.78
CA LEU A 110 -8.78 5.14 -9.93
C LEU A 110 -8.94 5.55 -8.47
N SER A 111 -9.84 4.91 -7.73
CA SER A 111 -9.91 5.01 -6.27
C SER A 111 -9.34 3.73 -5.67
N VAL A 112 -8.44 3.84 -4.70
CA VAL A 112 -7.83 2.69 -4.02
C VAL A 112 -8.21 2.69 -2.56
N THR A 113 -8.84 1.61 -2.10
CA THR A 113 -9.20 1.41 -0.69
C THR A 113 -8.24 0.40 -0.04
N PRO A 114 -7.40 0.82 0.94
CA PRO A 114 -6.50 -0.08 1.64
C PRO A 114 -7.21 -0.78 2.79
N PHE A 115 -7.12 -2.11 2.85
CA PHE A 115 -7.59 -2.94 3.95
C PHE A 115 -6.40 -3.46 4.76
N ILE A 116 -6.52 -3.43 6.09
CA ILE A 116 -5.45 -3.86 6.99
C ILE A 116 -5.76 -5.26 7.50
N TYR A 117 -4.82 -6.17 7.38
CA TYR A 117 -4.96 -7.55 7.83
C TYR A 117 -3.88 -7.92 8.83
N GLU A 118 -4.23 -8.66 9.87
CA GLU A 118 -3.27 -9.41 10.66
C GLU A 118 -3.04 -10.78 9.99
N THR A 119 -1.80 -11.24 9.97
CA THR A 119 -1.43 -12.56 9.46
C THR A 119 -0.21 -13.09 10.19
N GLU A 120 -0.10 -14.41 10.29
CA GLU A 120 1.16 -15.07 10.67
C GLU A 120 2.21 -14.95 9.55
N GLY A 121 1.76 -14.64 8.33
CA GLY A 121 2.60 -14.55 7.14
C GLY A 121 3.13 -15.91 6.70
N LYS A 122 4.01 -15.88 5.71
CA LYS A 122 4.85 -17.02 5.31
C LYS A 122 6.11 -16.49 4.66
N ASP A 123 7.18 -17.29 4.70
CA ASP A 123 8.43 -16.99 4.00
C ASP A 123 9.04 -18.33 3.53
N PRO A 124 9.28 -18.53 2.21
CA PRO A 124 8.99 -17.60 1.11
C PRO A 124 7.49 -17.52 0.76
N LEU A 125 7.09 -16.37 0.22
CA LEU A 125 5.82 -16.21 -0.48
C LEU A 125 5.93 -16.76 -1.91
N THR A 126 4.91 -17.47 -2.37
CA THR A 126 4.81 -17.91 -3.77
C THR A 126 4.05 -16.84 -4.53
N HIS A 127 4.70 -16.21 -5.50
CA HIS A 127 4.10 -15.13 -6.27
C HIS A 127 3.97 -15.49 -7.75
N ASN A 128 3.03 -14.85 -8.44
CA ASN A 128 2.75 -15.10 -9.85
C ASN A 128 3.65 -14.25 -10.77
N HIS A 129 3.41 -14.32 -12.08
CA HIS A 129 4.19 -13.63 -13.10
C HIS A 129 4.08 -12.08 -13.10
N GLU A 130 3.12 -11.51 -12.37
CA GLU A 130 2.95 -10.05 -12.24
C GLU A 130 3.85 -9.45 -11.15
N VAL A 131 4.39 -10.30 -10.28
CA VAL A 131 5.23 -9.92 -9.13
C VAL A 131 6.66 -10.37 -9.36
N ALA A 132 7.61 -9.45 -9.22
CA ALA A 132 9.03 -9.74 -9.35
C ALA A 132 9.68 -10.12 -8.01
N ALA A 133 9.15 -9.58 -6.91
CA ALA A 133 9.64 -9.84 -5.56
C ALA A 133 8.57 -9.50 -4.52
N THR A 134 8.68 -10.12 -3.35
CA THR A 134 7.92 -9.75 -2.14
C THR A 134 8.91 -9.40 -1.04
N VAL A 135 8.56 -8.41 -0.20
CA VAL A 135 9.41 -7.99 0.92
C VAL A 135 8.55 -7.61 2.11
N TRP A 136 8.97 -8.05 3.29
CA TRP A 136 8.41 -7.60 4.56
C TRP A 136 9.27 -6.46 5.09
N ILE A 137 8.66 -5.32 5.40
CA ILE A 137 9.36 -4.12 5.86
C ILE A 137 8.85 -3.75 7.26
N PRO A 138 9.73 -3.61 8.26
CA PRO A 138 9.34 -3.20 9.61
C PRO A 138 8.64 -1.83 9.61
N LEU A 139 7.55 -1.71 10.35
CA LEU A 139 6.86 -0.43 10.53
C LEU A 139 7.74 0.61 11.24
N SER A 140 8.69 0.16 12.06
CA SER A 140 9.72 0.99 12.68
C SER A 140 10.57 1.75 11.65
N HIS A 141 10.77 1.20 10.45
CA HIS A 141 11.46 1.89 9.36
C HIS A 141 10.72 3.15 8.90
N PHE A 142 9.39 3.09 8.83
CA PHE A 142 8.54 4.23 8.44
C PHE A 142 8.30 5.21 9.59
N ALA A 143 8.40 4.75 10.84
CA ALA A 143 8.27 5.60 12.02
C ALA A 143 9.47 6.54 12.21
N ASP A 144 10.66 6.13 11.76
CA ASP A 144 11.85 6.97 11.80
C ASP A 144 11.88 7.95 10.63
N THR A 145 11.56 9.22 10.90
CA THR A 145 11.52 10.28 9.90
C THR A 145 12.89 10.56 9.27
N ALA A 146 13.99 10.12 9.89
CA ALA A 146 15.32 10.18 9.29
C ALA A 146 15.47 9.22 8.09
N ASN A 147 14.53 8.30 7.86
CA ASN A 147 14.49 7.42 6.69
C ASN A 147 13.74 8.03 5.49
N ILE A 148 13.11 9.20 5.65
CA ILE A 148 12.44 9.88 4.54
C ILE A 148 13.49 10.36 3.53
N ARG A 149 13.22 10.12 2.24
CA ARG A 149 14.06 10.49 1.10
C ARG A 149 13.25 11.26 0.07
N GLU A 150 13.95 12.01 -0.77
CA GLU A 150 13.37 12.63 -1.95
C GLU A 150 13.37 11.65 -3.13
N TYR A 151 12.22 11.49 -3.78
CA TYR A 151 12.10 10.76 -5.03
C TYR A 151 11.69 11.71 -6.16
N PHE A 152 12.46 11.68 -7.25
CA PHE A 152 12.18 12.45 -8.46
C PHE A 152 11.60 11.52 -9.52
N PHE A 153 10.28 11.58 -9.72
CA PHE A 153 9.61 10.79 -10.75
C PHE A 153 9.99 11.31 -12.15
N PRO A 154 10.72 10.54 -12.98
CA PRO A 154 11.27 11.08 -14.23
C PRO A 154 10.22 11.65 -15.21
N PRO A 155 9.01 11.06 -15.35
CA PRO A 155 7.95 11.63 -16.18
C PRO A 155 7.26 12.89 -15.62
N ASP A 156 7.53 13.33 -14.38
CA ASP A 156 6.95 14.56 -13.83
C ASP A 156 7.56 15.81 -14.49
N PRO A 157 6.80 16.59 -15.28
CA PRO A 157 7.35 17.75 -16.01
C PRO A 157 7.84 18.86 -15.07
N LEU A 158 7.30 18.91 -13.85
CA LEU A 158 7.68 19.90 -12.84
C LEU A 158 8.93 19.49 -12.04
N ARG A 159 9.43 18.26 -12.23
CA ARG A 159 10.58 17.70 -11.50
C ARG A 159 10.48 17.93 -9.99
N ARG A 160 9.28 17.67 -9.43
CA ARG A 160 9.04 17.83 -8.00
C ARG A 160 9.76 16.72 -7.22
N ALA A 161 10.16 17.06 -6.00
CA ALA A 161 10.71 16.10 -5.05
C ALA A 161 9.56 15.51 -4.23
N PHE A 162 9.25 14.24 -4.44
CA PHE A 162 8.20 13.55 -3.70
C PHE A 162 8.78 12.85 -2.46
N PRO A 163 8.01 12.76 -1.36
CA PRO A 163 8.42 11.97 -0.21
C PRO A 163 8.45 10.48 -0.56
N SER A 164 9.45 9.79 -0.05
CA SER A 164 9.68 8.37 -0.29
C SER A 164 10.45 7.72 0.86
N PHE A 165 10.48 6.39 0.86
CA PHE A 165 11.35 5.57 1.68
C PHE A 165 12.22 4.66 0.80
N GLU A 166 13.44 4.40 1.24
CA GLU A 166 14.36 3.45 0.62
C GLU A 166 14.63 2.29 1.58
N PHE A 167 14.38 1.07 1.12
CA PHE A 167 14.66 -0.15 1.88
C PHE A 167 15.40 -1.16 1.01
N GLY A 168 16.73 -1.26 1.19
CA GLY A 168 17.57 -2.04 0.29
C GLY A 168 17.46 -1.54 -1.16
N PRO A 169 17.08 -2.39 -2.14
CA PRO A 169 16.91 -1.97 -3.53
C PRO A 169 15.52 -1.37 -3.84
N TYR A 170 14.65 -1.22 -2.83
CA TYR A 170 13.25 -0.86 -3.02
C TYR A 170 13.01 0.61 -2.66
N THR A 171 12.32 1.32 -3.55
CA THR A 171 11.85 2.69 -3.32
C THR A 171 10.34 2.71 -3.21
N ILE A 172 9.83 3.21 -2.08
CA ILE A 172 8.40 3.31 -1.78
C ILE A 172 8.01 4.77 -1.85
N TRP A 173 7.17 5.14 -2.81
CA TRP A 173 6.78 6.51 -3.08
C TRP A 173 5.33 6.55 -3.60
N GLY A 174 4.81 7.75 -3.89
CA GLY A 174 3.52 7.93 -4.56
C GLY A 174 2.34 7.38 -3.74
N LEU A 175 1.43 6.65 -4.38
CA LEU A 175 0.23 6.14 -3.73
C LEU A 175 0.55 5.18 -2.57
N THR A 176 1.53 4.29 -2.74
CA THR A 176 1.95 3.36 -1.68
C THR A 176 2.51 4.13 -0.48
N HIS A 177 3.27 5.20 -0.70
CA HIS A 177 3.71 6.09 0.38
C HIS A 177 2.53 6.76 1.08
N ARG A 178 1.54 7.29 0.34
CA ARG A 178 0.34 7.92 0.93
C ARG A 178 -0.46 6.93 1.79
N ILE A 179 -0.55 5.66 1.39
CA ILE A 179 -1.18 4.61 2.19
C ILE A 179 -0.41 4.38 3.49
N ILE A 180 0.92 4.31 3.42
CA ILE A 180 1.77 4.22 4.63
C ILE A 180 1.60 5.45 5.52
N ALA A 181 1.60 6.65 4.96
CA ALA A 181 1.37 7.88 5.71
C ALA A 181 0.02 7.88 6.44
N GLY A 182 -1.06 7.46 5.77
CA GLY A 182 -2.38 7.33 6.40
C GLY A 182 -2.39 6.31 7.55
N PHE A 183 -1.73 5.17 7.39
CA PHE A 183 -1.57 4.20 8.47
C PHE A 183 -0.74 4.77 9.64
N MET A 184 0.39 5.40 9.36
CA MET A 184 1.28 5.95 10.38
C MET A 184 0.63 7.09 11.16
N ALA A 185 -0.21 7.91 10.52
CA ALA A 185 -0.97 8.97 11.18
C ALA A 185 -1.94 8.39 12.23
N ILE A 186 -2.62 7.28 11.92
CA ILE A 186 -3.46 6.55 12.89
C ILE A 186 -2.63 6.07 14.09
N MET A 187 -1.37 5.69 13.83
CA MET A 187 -0.40 5.29 14.86
C MET A 187 0.31 6.48 15.53
N GLY A 188 -0.11 7.72 15.27
CA GLY A 188 0.44 8.92 15.90
C GLY A 188 1.74 9.46 15.29
N THR A 189 2.12 9.01 14.09
CA THR A 189 3.30 9.51 13.36
C THR A 189 2.88 10.18 12.06
N GLU A 190 3.09 11.50 11.96
CA GLU A 190 2.80 12.27 10.76
C GLU A 190 3.92 12.14 9.73
N LEU A 191 3.56 11.81 8.49
CA LEU A 191 4.49 11.69 7.36
C LEU A 191 4.12 12.70 6.26
N PRO A 192 5.10 13.33 5.59
CA PRO A 192 4.83 14.26 4.50
C PRO A 192 4.20 13.53 3.32
N VAL A 193 3.08 14.01 2.79
CA VAL A 193 2.41 13.41 1.62
C VAL A 193 2.50 14.27 0.37
N GLU A 194 2.71 15.57 0.54
CA GLU A 194 2.87 16.51 -0.57
C GLU A 194 4.34 16.54 -1.04
N PRO A 195 4.58 16.90 -2.31
CA PRO A 195 5.93 17.16 -2.78
C PRO A 195 6.58 18.26 -1.95
N PHE A 196 7.88 18.12 -1.66
CA PHE A 196 8.62 19.14 -0.94
C PHE A 196 8.64 20.43 -1.77
N SER A 197 8.21 21.53 -1.14
CA SER A 197 8.35 22.86 -1.70
C SER A 197 9.84 23.17 -1.89
N LYS A 198 10.19 23.73 -3.04
CA LYS A 198 11.48 24.40 -3.22
C LYS A 198 11.47 25.77 -2.57
#